data_AF-A0A7X7UZJ3-F1
#
_entry.id   AF-A0A7X7UZJ3-F1
#
_cell.length_a   1.000
_cell.length_b   1.000
_cell.length_c   1.000
_cell.angle_alpha   90.00
_cell.angle_beta   90.00
_cell.angle_gamma   90.00
#
_symmetry.space_group_name_H-M   'P 1'
#
loop_
_entity.id
_entity.type
_entity.pdbx_description
1 polymer ?
#
loop_
_entity_poly.entity_id
_entity_poly.type
_entity_poly.pdbx_seq_one_letter_code
_entity_poly.pdbx_strand_id
1 'polypeptide(L)' 'MHIYKRLLVPFNILVIIIITGTAGFYFVSRGEESLFNRLDMTFITINTIGYGEIIDVSRYEYGRSLVIIIAISGIAGFT' A
#
# COMPACT_ATOMS: atom_id res chain seq x y z
N MET A 1 -26.30 12.34 13.20
CA MET A 1 -25.74 11.61 12.04
C MET A 1 -24.45 12.26 11.48
N HIS A 2 -23.57 12.81 12.32
CA HIS A 2 -22.34 13.49 11.87
C HIS A 2 -21.08 12.62 12.01
N ILE A 3 -21.05 11.71 13.00
CA ILE A 3 -19.91 10.80 13.24
C ILE A 3 -19.67 9.84 12.07
N TYR A 4 -20.73 9.25 11.51
CA TYR A 4 -20.61 8.24 10.44
C TYR A 4 -19.98 8.80 9.16
N LYS A 5 -20.34 10.03 8.77
CA LYS A 5 -19.75 10.70 7.61
C LYS A 5 -18.27 11.05 7.83
N ARG A 6 -17.88 11.31 9.09
CA ARG A 6 -16.50 11.66 9.45
C ARG A 6 -15.56 10.45 9.45
N LEU A 7 -16.07 9.25 9.69
CA LEU A 7 -15.33 7.99 9.59
C LEU A 7 -15.27 7.45 8.15
N LEU A 8 -16.26 7.78 7.33
CA LEU A 8 -16.32 7.33 5.93
C LEU A 8 -15.18 7.89 5.08
N VAL A 9 -14.74 9.12 5.33
CA VAL A 9 -13.64 9.76 4.60
C VAL A 9 -12.30 9.04 4.79
N PRO A 10 -11.75 8.87 6.01
CA PRO A 10 -10.49 8.15 6.20
C PRO A 10 -10.57 6.69 5.77
N PHE A 11 -11.73 6.05 5.97
CA PHE A 11 -11.95 4.68 5.46
C PHE A 11 -11.83 4.60 3.93
N ASN A 12 -12.47 5.52 3.20
CA ASN A 12 -12.37 5.57 1.74
C ASN A 12 -10.94 5.88 1.27
N ILE A 13 -10.22 6.78 1.95
CA ILE A 13 -8.82 7.09 1.64
C ILE A 13 -7.96 5.83 1.80
N LEU A 14 -8.15 5.10 2.90
CA LEU A 14 -7.42 3.85 3.16
C LEU A 14 -7.70 2.79 2.09
N VAL A 15 -8.96 2.61 1.69
CA VAL A 15 -9.32 1.70 0.59
C VAL A 15 -8.64 2.10 -0.72
N ILE A 16 -8.61 3.39 -1.05
CA ILE A 16 -7.93 3.90 -2.25
C ILE A 16 -6.43 3.61 -2.20
N ILE A 17 -5.77 3.84 -1.05
CA ILE A 17 -4.33 3.57 -0.89
C ILE A 17 -4.04 2.07 -1.04
N ILE A 18 -4.87 1.19 -0.47
CA ILE A 18 -4.71 -0.26 -0.61
C ILE A 18 -4.83 -0.69 -2.08
N ILE A 19 -5.86 -0.22 -2.79
CA ILE A 19 -6.09 -0.57 -4.19
C ILE A 19 -4.95 -0.06 -5.07
N THR A 20 -4.60 1.22 -4.92
CA THR A 20 -3.54 1.85 -5.74
C THR A 20 -2.17 1.28 -5.42
N GLY A 21 -1.85 0.99 -4.16
CA GLY A 21 -0.61 0.34 -3.75
C GLY A 21 -0.48 -1.08 -4.29
N THR A 22 -1.55 -1.88 -4.16
CA THR A 22 -1.59 -3.27 -4.67
C THR A 22 -1.45 -3.29 -6.20
N ALA A 23 -2.10 -2.36 -6.90
CA ALA A 23 -1.94 -2.19 -8.35
C ALA A 23 -0.52 -1.73 -8.71
N GLY A 24 0.06 -0.82 -7.94
CA GLY A 24 1.45 -0.39 -8.08
C GLY A 24 2.44 -1.54 -8.01
N PHE A 25 2.28 -2.42 -7.01
CA PHE A 25 3.10 -3.63 -6.91
C PHE A 25 2.85 -4.62 -8.04
N TYR A 26 1.65 -4.69 -8.63
CA TYR A 26 1.41 -5.51 -9.82
C TYR A 26 2.23 -5.04 -11.02
N PHE A 27 2.30 -3.73 -11.25
CA PHE A 27 3.10 -3.17 -12.35
C PHE A 27 4.61 -3.35 -12.11
N VAL A 28 5.07 -3.14 -10.87
CA VAL A 28 6.49 -3.30 -10.50
C VAL A 28 6.93 -4.76 -10.59
N SER A 29 6.14 -5.70 -10.05
CA SER A 29 6.49 -7.13 -10.07
C SER A 29 6.23 -7.79 -11.42
N ARG A 30 5.78 -7.05 -12.44
CA ARG A 30 5.40 -7.56 -13.76
C ARG A 30 4.39 -8.72 -13.72
N GLY A 31 3.64 -8.82 -12.62
CA GLY A 31 2.70 -9.91 -12.37
C GLY A 31 3.33 -11.24 -11.91
N GLU A 32 4.62 -11.28 -11.59
CA GLU A 32 5.30 -12.50 -11.11
C GLU A 32 4.82 -12.92 -9.71
N GLU A 33 4.38 -11.95 -8.91
CA GLU A 33 3.94 -12.17 -7.53
C GLU A 33 2.44 -12.41 -7.40
N SER A 34 2.04 -13.21 -6.41
CA SER A 34 0.62 -13.47 -6.14
C SER A 34 -0.13 -12.18 -5.77
N LEU A 35 -1.44 -12.13 -6.03
CA LEU A 35 -2.25 -10.97 -5.63
C LEU A 35 -2.23 -10.76 -4.11
N PHE A 36 -2.20 -11.86 -3.36
CA PHE A 36 -2.19 -11.82 -1.90
C PHE A 36 -0.86 -11.25 -1.37
N ASN A 37 0.27 -11.63 -1.96
CA ASN A 37 1.58 -11.07 -1.61
C ASN A 37 1.65 -9.55 -1.83
N ARG A 38 1.06 -9.07 -2.94
CA ARG A 38 1.01 -7.63 -3.28
C ARG A 38 0.14 -6.85 -2.31
N LEU A 39 -0.99 -7.43 -1.92
CA LEU A 39 -1.90 -6.85 -0.93
C LEU A 39 -1.25 -6.82 0.45
N ASP A 40 -0.66 -7.95 0.88
CA ASP A 40 0.06 -8.04 2.15
C ASP A 40 1.20 -7.03 2.22
N MET A 41 2.01 -6.92 1.15
CA MET A 41 3.11 -5.94 1.07
C MET A 41 2.59 -4.50 1.25
N THR A 42 1.47 -4.15 0.60
CA THR A 42 0.84 -2.84 0.76
C THR A 42 0.34 -2.64 2.19
N PHE A 43 -0.33 -3.64 2.76
CA PHE A 43 -0.93 -3.60 4.08
C PHE A 43 0.12 -3.41 5.19
N ILE A 44 1.20 -4.19 5.17
CA ILE A 44 2.28 -4.05 6.17
C ILE A 44 3.04 -2.73 6.03
N THR A 45 3.11 -2.16 4.81
CA THR A 45 3.75 -0.87 4.53
C THR A 45 2.96 0.27 5.15
N ILE A 46 1.65 0.37 4.87
CA ILE A 46 0.82 1.46 5.40
C ILE A 46 0.60 1.38 6.92
N ASN A 47 0.61 0.17 7.49
CA ASN A 47 0.52 -0.04 8.93
C ASN A 47 1.88 0.09 9.64
N THR A 48 2.96 0.34 8.91
CA THR A 48 4.32 0.47 9.46
C THR A 48 4.82 -0.78 10.22
N ILE A 49 4.23 -1.95 9.96
CA ILE A 49 4.61 -3.22 10.61
C ILE A 49 5.96 -3.70 10.11
N GLY A 50 6.16 -3.68 8.78
CA GLY A 50 7.47 -3.96 8.16
C GLY A 50 8.09 -5.32 8.50
N TYR A 51 7.36 -6.44 8.32
CA TYR A 51 7.89 -7.81 8.52
C TYR A 51 9.04 -8.24 7.58
N GLY A 52 9.54 -7.34 6.74
CA GLY A 52 10.48 -7.62 5.65
C GLY A 52 9.84 -7.48 4.27
N GLU A 53 10.65 -7.57 3.21
CA GLU A 53 10.17 -7.53 1.83
C GLU A 53 9.52 -8.87 1.46
N ILE A 54 8.17 -8.91 1.37
CA ILE A 54 7.45 -10.06 0.81
C ILE A 54 7.72 -10.16 -0.70
N ILE A 55 7.84 -9.00 -1.36
CA ILE A 55 8.24 -8.87 -2.75
C ILE A 55 9.63 -8.25 -2.76
N ASP A 56 10.61 -8.95 -3.35
CA ASP A 56 11.98 -8.43 -3.52
C ASP A 56 11.96 -7.28 -4.53
N VAL A 57 11.79 -6.06 -4.00
CA VAL A 57 11.70 -4.84 -4.81
C VAL A 57 13.07 -4.34 -5.27
N SER A 58 14.16 -4.90 -4.72
CA SER A 58 15.53 -4.52 -5.09
C SER A 58 15.88 -4.92 -6.53
N ARG A 59 15.18 -5.91 -7.08
CA ARG A 59 15.32 -6.37 -8.47
C ARG A 59 14.71 -5.43 -9.49
N TYR A 60 13.86 -4.49 -9.06
CA TYR A 60 13.11 -3.61 -9.93
C TYR A 60 13.55 -2.16 -9.75
N GLU A 61 13.94 -1.51 -10.84
CA GLU A 61 14.53 -0.15 -10.88
C GLU A 61 13.71 0.90 -10.11
N TYR A 62 12.38 0.76 -10.11
CA TYR A 62 11.44 1.70 -9.45
C TYR A 62 10.71 1.11 -8.22
N GLY A 63 11.09 -0.10 -7.78
CA GLY A 63 10.36 -0.80 -6.72
C GLY A 63 10.43 -0.08 -5.37
N ARG A 64 11.60 0.43 -4.99
CA ARG A 64 11.78 1.17 -3.72
C ARG A 64 11.06 2.53 -3.71
N SER A 65 11.05 3.26 -4.82
CA SER A 65 10.32 4.52 -4.91
C SER A 65 8.82 4.34 -4.70
N LEU A 66 8.25 3.25 -5.22
CA LEU A 66 6.84 2.91 -5.02
C LEU A 66 6.53 2.66 -3.54
N VAL A 67 7.36 1.89 -2.85
CA VAL A 67 7.23 1.63 -1.40
C VAL A 67 7.25 2.93 -0.61
N ILE A 68 8.18 3.84 -0.92
CA ILE A 68 8.28 5.15 -0.24
C ILE A 68 7.01 5.98 -0.44
N ILE A 69 6.48 6.04 -1.67
CA ILE A 69 5.25 6.79 -1.98
C ILE A 69 4.05 6.21 -1.21
N ILE A 70 3.92 4.88 -1.17
CA ILE A 70 2.84 4.20 -0.46
C ILE A 70 2.95 4.44 1.05
N ALA A 71 4.17 4.35 1.61
CA ALA A 71 4.39 4.59 3.04
C ALA A 71 4.00 6.01 3.44
N ILE A 72 4.44 7.02 2.68
CA ILE A 72 4.07 8.42 2.93
C ILE A 72 2.55 8.62 2.82
N SER A 73 1.93 8.04 1.78
CA SER A 73 0.48 8.16 1.56
C SER A 73 -0.32 7.49 2.68
N GLY A 74 0.12 6.32 3.14
CA GLY A 74 -0.47 5.58 4.26
C GLY A 74 -0.45 6.40 5.53
N ILE A 75 0.73 6.88 5.93
CA ILE A 75 0.91 7.68 7.16
C ILE A 75 0.07 8.97 7.11
N ALA A 76 0.06 9.65 5.96
CA ALA A 76 -0.75 10.86 5.78
C ALA A 76 -2.26 10.57 5.84
N GLY A 77 -2.71 9.39 5.40
CA GLY A 77 -4.13 9.00 5.50
C GLY A 77 -4.61 8.73 6.93
N PHE A 78 -3.70 8.48 7.87
CA PHE A 78 -4.01 8.21 9.28
C PHE A 78 -3.92 9.44 10.20
N THR A 79 -3.28 10.53 9.78
CA THR A 79 -3.07 11.75 10.58
C THR A 79 -4.15 12.80 10.28
#